data_AF-A0A4U6VH52-F1
#
_entry.id   AF-A0A4U6VH52-F1
#
_cell.length_a   1.000
_cell.length_b   1.000
_cell.length_c   1.000
_cell.angle_alpha   90.00
_cell.angle_beta   90.00
_cell.angle_gamma   90.00
#
_symmetry.space_group_name_H-M   'P 1'
#
loop_
_entity.id
_entity.type
_entity.pdbx_description
1 polymer ?
#
loop_
_entity_poly.entity_id
_entity_poly.type
_entity_poly.pdbx_seq_one_letter_code
_entity_poly.pdbx_strand_id
1 'polypeptide(L)'
;MRTPRPRLRGFSAAVLCAVGGCDHLDCHSGPFLVVYVWAGFVEYDPTWASVYSSETGEWSAASSVADRRCSSVEPKRGEVVGNVVCFTLHSGSIVMYDLGDHSLSSIKRQDMPDVHGAEVVPVPMEDGSLGLATIVASRLYLWSLGTA
;
A
#
# COMPACT_ATOMS: atom_id res chain seq x y z
N MET A 1 -3.69 13.65 -18.96
CA MET A 1 -3.68 12.78 -17.78
C MET A 1 -5.09 12.18 -17.60
N ARG A 2 -5.34 10.97 -18.11
CA ARG A 2 -6.63 10.28 -17.98
C ARG A 2 -6.47 9.21 -16.90
N THR A 3 -6.80 9.53 -15.65
CA THR A 3 -7.02 8.50 -14.63
C THR A 3 -8.19 7.62 -15.08
N PRO A 4 -8.19 6.30 -14.82
CA PRO A 4 -9.43 5.55 -14.80
C PRO A 4 -10.34 6.26 -13.79
N ARG A 5 -11.46 6.84 -14.24
CA ARG A 5 -12.47 7.43 -13.34
C ARG A 5 -13.72 6.57 -13.30
N PRO A 6 -13.69 5.37 -12.68
CA PRO A 6 -14.87 4.87 -12.02
C PRO A 6 -15.21 5.82 -10.85
N ARG A 7 -16.47 5.84 -10.42
CA ARG A 7 -16.84 6.51 -9.17
C ARG A 7 -16.08 5.79 -8.04
N LEU A 8 -15.27 6.50 -7.26
CA LEU A 8 -14.37 5.91 -6.25
C LEU A 8 -14.94 6.10 -4.84
N ARG A 9 -14.88 5.08 -3.98
CA ARG A 9 -15.19 5.21 -2.54
C ARG A 9 -14.03 5.76 -1.72
N GLY A 10 -12.83 5.73 -2.26
CA GLY A 10 -11.62 6.24 -1.63
C GLY A 10 -10.41 5.94 -2.51
N PHE A 11 -9.38 6.76 -2.37
CA PHE A 11 -8.10 6.56 -3.03
C PHE A 11 -6.96 7.06 -2.14
N SER A 12 -5.78 6.53 -2.36
CA SER A 12 -4.54 7.08 -1.85
C SER A 12 -3.44 6.97 -2.91
N ALA A 13 -2.36 7.71 -2.71
CA ALA A 13 -1.21 7.66 -3.58
C ALA A 13 0.10 7.84 -2.79
N ALA A 14 1.16 7.24 -3.30
CA ALA A 14 2.52 7.46 -2.85
C ALA A 14 3.38 7.92 -4.04
N VAL A 15 4.27 8.88 -3.81
CA VAL A 15 5.24 9.34 -4.81
C VAL A 15 6.61 8.81 -4.41
N LEU A 16 7.28 8.15 -5.34
CA LEU A 16 8.57 7.49 -5.12
C LEU A 16 9.59 8.03 -6.10
N CYS A 17 10.86 8.07 -5.71
CA CYS A 17 11.95 8.33 -6.65
C CYS A 17 12.18 7.05 -7.48
N ALA A 18 12.28 7.19 -8.81
CA ALA A 18 12.41 6.08 -9.76
C ALA A 18 13.88 5.67 -9.99
N VAL A 19 14.83 6.36 -9.36
CA VAL A 19 16.26 6.09 -9.49
C VAL A 19 16.61 4.82 -8.70
N GLY A 20 17.07 3.79 -9.40
CA GLY A 20 17.46 2.51 -8.79
C GLY A 20 18.60 2.69 -7.77
N GLY A 21 18.47 2.05 -6.60
CA GLY A 21 19.48 2.10 -5.53
C GLY A 21 19.53 3.41 -4.74
N CYS A 22 18.55 4.29 -4.91
CA CYS A 22 18.40 5.48 -4.08
C CYS A 22 17.68 5.12 -2.77
N ASP A 23 18.08 5.69 -1.64
CA ASP A 23 17.40 5.50 -0.34
C ASP A 23 16.11 6.32 -0.22
N HIS A 24 15.78 7.09 -1.26
CA HIS A 24 14.53 7.83 -1.48
C HIS A 24 14.17 8.88 -0.41
N LEU A 25 15.02 9.10 0.59
CA LEU A 25 14.80 10.06 1.68
C LEU A 25 15.08 11.52 1.24
N ASP A 26 15.95 11.73 0.23
CA ASP A 26 16.42 13.07 -0.20
C ASP A 26 16.55 13.23 -1.74
N CYS A 27 15.81 12.43 -2.51
CA CYS A 27 15.87 12.44 -3.98
C CYS A 27 15.00 13.57 -4.58
N HIS A 28 15.59 14.72 -4.86
CA HIS A 28 14.86 15.92 -5.30
C HIS A 28 14.86 16.20 -6.82
N SER A 29 15.57 15.42 -7.66
CA SER A 29 15.81 15.81 -9.06
C SER A 29 15.78 14.66 -10.10
N GLY A 30 15.31 13.48 -9.72
CA GLY A 30 15.19 12.32 -10.61
C GLY A 30 13.77 12.11 -11.13
N PRO A 31 13.58 11.19 -12.11
CA PRO A 31 12.25 10.68 -12.42
C PRO A 31 11.60 10.10 -11.16
N PHE A 32 10.28 10.25 -11.08
CA PHE A 32 9.46 9.73 -10.00
C PHE A 32 8.37 8.77 -10.53
N LEU A 33 7.94 7.88 -9.65
CA LEU A 33 6.77 7.02 -9.81
C LEU A 33 5.63 7.51 -8.91
N VAL A 34 4.39 7.31 -9.35
CA VAL A 34 3.22 7.51 -8.50
C VAL A 34 2.44 6.21 -8.42
N VAL A 35 2.46 5.57 -7.25
CA VAL A 35 1.60 4.42 -6.97
C VAL A 35 0.24 4.96 -6.57
N TYR A 36 -0.78 4.68 -7.38
CA TYR A 36 -2.16 5.11 -7.13
C TYR A 36 -3.02 3.91 -6.79
N VAL A 37 -3.70 3.95 -5.65
CA VAL A 37 -4.57 2.87 -5.17
C VAL A 37 -5.97 3.40 -4.98
N TRP A 38 -6.97 2.66 -5.46
CA TRP A 38 -8.37 3.05 -5.35
C TRP A 38 -9.28 1.86 -5.08
N ALA A 39 -10.37 2.12 -4.38
CA ALA A 39 -11.44 1.15 -4.17
C ALA A 39 -12.66 1.49 -5.04
N GLY A 40 -13.30 0.46 -5.59
CA GLY A 40 -14.55 0.61 -6.35
C GLY A 40 -15.73 1.06 -5.48
N PHE A 41 -16.87 1.33 -6.12
CA PHE A 41 -18.05 1.90 -5.47
C PHE A 41 -19.05 0.84 -5.02
N VAL A 42 -19.09 -0.30 -5.70
CA VAL A 42 -20.01 -1.38 -5.40
C VAL A 42 -19.44 -2.22 -4.27
N GLU A 43 -20.30 -2.74 -3.40
CA GLU A 43 -19.85 -3.73 -2.43
C GLU A 43 -19.15 -4.88 -3.13
N TYR A 44 -18.06 -5.37 -2.53
CA TYR A 44 -17.19 -6.41 -3.09
C TYR A 44 -16.42 -6.01 -4.35
N ASP A 45 -16.44 -4.73 -4.76
CA ASP A 45 -15.50 -4.25 -5.76
C ASP A 45 -14.06 -4.46 -5.26
N PRO A 46 -13.16 -4.96 -6.11
CA PRO A 46 -11.77 -5.13 -5.72
C PRO A 46 -11.11 -3.77 -5.49
N THR A 47 -10.04 -3.79 -4.69
CA THR A 47 -9.10 -2.68 -4.65
C THR A 47 -8.17 -2.81 -5.85
N TRP A 48 -7.87 -1.68 -6.47
CA TRP A 48 -7.03 -1.60 -7.65
C TRP A 48 -5.81 -0.73 -7.37
N ALA A 49 -4.74 -0.99 -8.10
CA ALA A 49 -3.56 -0.16 -8.12
C ALA A 49 -3.01 -0.03 -9.54
N SER A 50 -2.40 1.12 -9.82
CA SER A 50 -1.67 1.39 -11.07
C SER A 50 -0.55 2.37 -10.77
N VAL A 51 0.54 2.26 -11.50
CA VAL A 51 1.73 3.09 -11.31
C VAL A 51 1.90 4.01 -12.50
N TYR A 52 2.03 5.30 -12.22
CA TYR A 52 2.47 6.27 -13.21
C TYR A 52 3.99 6.40 -13.19
N SER A 53 4.62 6.44 -14.36
CA SER A 53 6.02 6.82 -14.52
C SER A 53 6.12 8.21 -15.13
N SER A 54 6.84 9.12 -14.46
CA SER A 54 7.16 10.44 -15.02
C SER A 54 8.15 10.38 -16.19
N GLU A 55 8.92 9.30 -16.31
CA GLU A 55 9.89 9.11 -17.38
C GLU A 55 9.19 8.77 -18.70
N THR A 56 8.24 7.83 -18.67
CA THR A 56 7.47 7.44 -19.86
C THR A 56 6.23 8.28 -20.06
N GLY A 57 5.72 8.92 -18.99
CA GLY A 57 4.47 9.67 -19.01
C GLY A 57 3.23 8.79 -19.04
N GLU A 58 3.34 7.50 -18.73
CA GLU A 58 2.27 6.52 -18.86
C GLU A 58 1.91 5.84 -17.53
N TRP A 59 0.69 5.32 -17.48
CA TRP A 59 0.20 4.47 -16.38
C TRP A 59 0.40 2.99 -16.75
N SER A 60 0.82 2.19 -15.78
CA SER A 60 0.89 0.74 -15.92
C SER A 60 -0.51 0.14 -16.05
N ALA A 61 -0.57 -1.10 -16.53
CA ALA A 61 -1.77 -1.92 -16.38
C ALA A 61 -2.20 -1.95 -14.91
N ALA A 62 -3.52 -1.89 -14.68
CA ALA A 62 -4.05 -1.91 -13.34
C ALA A 62 -4.00 -3.34 -12.78
N SER A 63 -3.47 -3.48 -11.57
CA SER A 63 -3.52 -4.71 -10.78
C SER A 63 -4.67 -4.61 -9.79
N SER A 64 -5.25 -5.73 -9.37
CA SER A 64 -6.35 -5.72 -8.42
C SER A 64 -6.32 -6.88 -7.44
N VAL A 65 -6.88 -6.65 -6.26
CA VAL A 65 -7.05 -7.63 -5.21
C VAL A 65 -8.48 -7.55 -4.69
N ALA A 66 -9.14 -8.70 -4.62
CA ALA A 66 -10.49 -8.78 -4.09
C ALA A 66 -10.44 -8.69 -2.55
N ASP A 67 -11.11 -7.69 -1.98
CA ASP A 67 -11.45 -7.69 -0.56
C ASP A 67 -12.88 -8.19 -0.41
N ARG A 68 -13.08 -9.17 0.47
CA ARG A 68 -14.41 -9.70 0.78
C ARG A 68 -15.24 -8.72 1.61
N ARG A 69 -14.62 -7.64 2.11
CA ARG A 69 -15.29 -6.52 2.77
C ARG A 69 -15.22 -5.29 1.88
N CYS A 70 -16.35 -4.60 1.73
CA CYS A 70 -16.38 -3.28 1.12
C CYS A 70 -15.60 -2.31 2.02
N SER A 71 -14.45 -1.82 1.56
CA SER A 71 -13.65 -0.86 2.30
C SER A 71 -13.05 0.19 1.38
N SER A 72 -13.02 1.43 1.84
CA SER A 72 -12.33 2.53 1.17
C SER A 72 -10.88 2.60 1.62
N VAL A 73 -10.00 2.94 0.69
CA VAL A 73 -8.61 3.29 1.00
C VAL A 73 -8.59 4.49 1.94
N GLU A 74 -7.83 4.41 3.04
CA GLU A 74 -7.64 5.55 3.92
C GLU A 74 -6.79 6.62 3.22
N PRO A 75 -7.11 7.92 3.36
CA PRO A 75 -6.33 9.00 2.77
C PRO A 75 -5.04 9.27 3.58
N LYS A 76 -4.32 8.21 3.94
CA LYS A 76 -3.00 8.25 4.58
C LYS A 76 -1.93 8.10 3.53
N ARG A 77 -0.72 8.61 3.82
CA ARG A 77 0.44 8.38 2.98
C ARG A 77 0.69 6.87 2.88
N GLY A 78 0.98 6.39 1.67
CA GLY A 78 1.45 5.02 1.51
C GLY A 78 2.84 4.88 2.14
N GLU A 79 3.02 3.83 2.93
CA GLU A 79 4.30 3.52 3.59
C GLU A 79 5.13 2.64 2.66
N VAL A 80 6.41 2.95 2.51
CA VAL A 80 7.31 2.22 1.61
C VAL A 80 8.20 1.31 2.43
N VAL A 81 8.20 0.02 2.11
CA VAL A 81 9.04 -1.00 2.75
C VAL A 81 9.71 -1.83 1.66
N GLY A 82 11.01 -1.58 1.44
CA GLY A 82 11.73 -2.13 0.30
C GLY A 82 11.04 -1.75 -1.03
N ASN A 83 10.65 -2.74 -1.83
CA ASN A 83 9.93 -2.55 -3.09
C ASN A 83 8.40 -2.55 -2.94
N VAL A 84 7.88 -2.64 -1.72
CA VAL A 84 6.45 -2.72 -1.47
C VAL A 84 5.93 -1.39 -0.94
N VAL A 85 4.84 -0.89 -1.53
CA VAL A 85 4.08 0.25 -1.00
C VAL A 85 2.82 -0.26 -0.31
N CYS A 86 2.66 0.08 0.96
CA CYS A 86 1.57 -0.36 1.81
C CYS A 86 0.55 0.76 2.02
N PHE A 87 -0.73 0.42 1.94
CA PHE A 87 -1.86 1.32 2.18
C PHE A 87 -2.86 0.67 3.13
N THR A 88 -3.37 1.44 4.08
CA THR A 88 -4.39 0.98 5.02
C THR A 88 -5.79 1.22 4.45
N LEU A 89 -6.66 0.22 4.58
CA LEU A 89 -8.09 0.34 4.30
C LEU A 89 -8.84 0.68 5.59
N HIS A 90 -10.01 1.33 5.48
CA HIS A 90 -10.86 1.63 6.65
C HIS A 90 -11.31 0.37 7.42
N SER A 91 -11.22 -0.81 6.81
CA SER A 91 -11.46 -2.10 7.47
C SER A 91 -10.35 -2.53 8.43
N GLY A 92 -9.24 -1.78 8.48
CA GLY A 92 -8.01 -2.15 9.17
C GLY A 92 -7.16 -3.18 8.42
N SER A 93 -7.56 -3.54 7.19
CA SER A 93 -6.74 -4.39 6.31
C SER A 93 -5.65 -3.55 5.65
N ILE A 94 -4.55 -4.19 5.27
CA ILE A 94 -3.42 -3.54 4.59
C ILE A 94 -3.35 -4.09 3.17
N VAL A 95 -3.29 -3.20 2.19
CA VAL A 95 -3.07 -3.51 0.79
C VAL A 95 -1.62 -3.19 0.44
N MET A 96 -0.97 -4.10 -0.25
CA MET A 96 0.45 -4.04 -0.60
C MET A 96 0.60 -4.08 -2.11
N TYR A 97 1.28 -3.08 -2.67
CA TYR A 97 1.65 -3.08 -4.08
C TYR A 97 3.15 -3.33 -4.22
N ASP A 98 3.51 -4.43 -4.87
CA ASP A 98 4.90 -4.77 -5.18
C ASP A 98 5.31 -4.10 -6.50
N LEU A 99 6.34 -3.26 -6.44
CA LEU A 99 6.86 -2.53 -7.59
C LEU A 99 7.63 -3.41 -8.58
N GLY A 100 8.24 -4.51 -8.12
CA GLY A 100 9.00 -5.43 -8.96
C GLY A 100 8.10 -6.33 -9.78
N ASP A 101 7.06 -6.88 -9.14
CA ASP A 101 6.12 -7.80 -9.79
C ASP A 101 4.88 -7.12 -10.36
N HIS A 102 4.73 -5.81 -10.14
CA HIS A 102 3.55 -5.02 -10.49
C HIS A 102 2.23 -5.64 -9.97
N SER A 103 2.28 -6.23 -8.78
CA SER A 103 1.22 -7.05 -8.22
C SER A 103 0.60 -6.41 -6.98
N LEU A 104 -0.70 -6.62 -6.79
CA LEU A 104 -1.44 -6.16 -5.62
C LEU A 104 -1.81 -7.36 -4.76
N SER A 105 -1.46 -7.30 -3.48
CA SER A 105 -1.83 -8.28 -2.46
C SER A 105 -2.44 -7.59 -1.25
N SER A 106 -3.00 -8.36 -0.32
CA SER A 106 -3.58 -7.79 0.90
C SER A 106 -3.47 -8.72 2.08
N ILE A 107 -3.27 -8.12 3.25
CA ILE A 107 -3.34 -8.76 4.56
C ILE A 107 -4.65 -8.31 5.18
N LYS A 108 -5.57 -9.25 5.40
CA LYS A 108 -6.89 -8.92 5.95
C LYS A 108 -6.77 -8.71 7.44
N ARG A 109 -7.58 -7.80 7.98
CA ARG A 109 -7.58 -7.53 9.43
C ARG A 109 -7.81 -8.77 10.29
N GLN A 110 -8.61 -9.71 9.83
CA GLN A 110 -8.90 -10.97 10.53
C GLN A 110 -7.70 -11.93 10.59
N ASP A 111 -6.75 -11.79 9.66
CA ASP A 111 -5.54 -12.61 9.58
C ASP A 111 -4.39 -11.95 10.38
N MET A 112 -4.63 -10.74 10.94
CA MET A 112 -3.70 -10.02 11.80
C MET A 112 -3.91 -10.37 13.27
N PRO A 113 -2.89 -10.16 14.13
CA PRO A 113 -3.03 -10.31 15.58
C PRO A 113 -4.19 -9.49 16.16
N ASP A 114 -4.99 -10.10 17.04
CA ASP A 114 -6.02 -9.38 17.77
C ASP A 114 -5.39 -8.47 18.83
N VAL A 115 -5.42 -7.17 18.54
CA VAL A 115 -4.84 -6.12 19.38
C VAL A 115 -5.92 -5.19 19.94
N HIS A 116 -7.11 -5.73 20.21
CA HIS A 116 -8.22 -5.04 20.88
C HIS A 116 -8.60 -3.70 20.23
N GLY A 117 -8.64 -3.68 18.90
CA GLY A 117 -9.00 -2.50 18.11
C GLY A 117 -7.86 -1.49 17.91
N ALA A 118 -6.65 -1.76 18.41
CA ALA A 118 -5.49 -0.91 18.12
C ALA A 118 -5.15 -0.93 16.62
N GLU A 119 -4.73 0.24 16.12
CA GLU A 119 -4.28 0.41 14.75
C GLU A 119 -2.97 -0.37 14.55
N VAL A 120 -2.94 -1.16 13.49
CA VAL A 120 -1.73 -1.89 13.08
C VAL A 120 -1.17 -1.18 11.87
N VAL A 121 0.12 -0.88 11.91
CA VAL A 121 0.84 -0.19 10.84
C VAL A 121 1.90 -1.11 10.24
N PRO A 122 2.10 -1.06 8.90
CA PRO A 122 3.24 -1.70 8.26
C PRO A 122 4.53 -0.99 8.68
N VAL A 123 5.60 -1.75 8.87
CA VAL A 123 6.92 -1.22 9.26
C VAL A 123 8.03 -1.99 8.54
N PRO A 124 9.12 -1.32 8.15
CA PRO A 124 10.32 -2.00 7.67
C PRO A 124 11.04 -2.71 8.81
N MET A 125 11.49 -3.94 8.56
CA MET A 125 12.34 -4.71 9.48
C MET A 125 13.83 -4.50 9.16
N GLU A 126 14.72 -4.85 10.10
CA GLU A 126 16.17 -4.72 9.94
C GLU A 126 16.74 -5.56 8.78
N ASP A 127 16.09 -6.69 8.47
CA ASP A 127 16.44 -7.57 7.35
C ASP A 127 15.85 -7.11 6.00
N GLY A 128 15.18 -5.94 5.99
CA GLY A 128 14.51 -5.38 4.81
C GLY A 128 13.14 -5.99 4.53
N SER A 129 12.67 -6.93 5.35
CA SER A 129 11.33 -7.50 5.21
C SER A 129 10.23 -6.56 5.75
N LEU A 130 8.98 -6.89 5.42
CA LEU A 130 7.81 -6.19 5.94
C LEU A 130 7.37 -6.81 7.28
N GLY A 131 7.24 -5.98 8.30
CA GLY A 131 6.61 -6.34 9.56
C GLY A 131 5.37 -5.52 9.85
N LEU A 132 4.71 -5.87 10.94
CA LEU A 132 3.56 -5.15 11.48
C LEU A 132 3.90 -4.65 12.88
N ALA A 133 3.48 -3.43 13.20
CA ALA A 133 3.64 -2.86 14.53
C ALA A 133 2.32 -2.29 15.06
N THR A 134 2.17 -2.31 16.39
CA THR A 134 1.13 -1.56 17.09
C THR A 134 1.59 -1.19 18.50
N ILE A 135 0.92 -0.22 19.10
CA ILE A 135 1.14 0.18 20.49
C ILE A 135 -0.16 -0.04 21.26
N VAL A 136 -0.11 -0.88 22.29
CA VAL A 136 -1.23 -1.09 23.21
C VAL A 136 -0.81 -0.65 24.60
N ALA A 137 -1.53 0.34 25.15
CA ALA A 137 -1.20 1.06 26.38
C ALA A 137 0.20 1.69 26.33
N SER A 138 1.24 0.97 26.76
CA SER A 138 2.63 1.43 26.76
C SER A 138 3.60 0.33 26.31
N ARG A 139 3.10 -0.64 25.54
CA ARG A 139 3.89 -1.74 25.00
C ARG A 139 3.85 -1.68 23.47
N LEU A 140 5.04 -1.69 22.86
CA LEU A 140 5.22 -1.88 21.43
C LEU A 140 5.18 -3.37 21.14
N TYR A 141 4.33 -3.77 20.19
CA TYR A 141 4.27 -5.12 19.67
C TYR A 141 4.71 -5.11 18.21
N LEU A 142 5.54 -6.08 17.84
CA LEU A 142 6.12 -6.23 16.52
C LEU A 142 5.92 -7.67 16.04
N TRP A 143 5.51 -7.83 14.79
CA TRP A 143 5.36 -9.15 14.13
C TRP A 143 6.08 -9.15 12.79
N SER A 144 6.84 -10.21 12.52
CA SER A 144 7.40 -10.49 11.20
C SER A 144 6.38 -11.23 10.34
N LEU A 145 6.14 -10.76 9.11
CA LEU A 145 5.37 -11.51 8.13
C LEU A 145 6.33 -12.49 7.45
N GLY A 146 6.25 -13.77 7.80
CA GLY A 146 6.99 -14.80 7.08
C GLY A 146 6.53 -14.83 5.62
N THR A 147 7.47 -14.71 4.68
CA THR A 147 7.20 -15.01 3.27
C THR A 147 6.90 -16.51 3.16
N ALA A 148 5.68 -16.86 2.78
CA ALA A 148 5.30 -18.24 2.47
C ALA A 148 5.90 -18.68 1.12
#